data_AF-A0A1I5MU70-F1
#
_entry.id   AF-A0A1I5MU70-F1
#
_cell.length_a   1.000
_cell.length_b   1.000
_cell.length_c   1.000
_cell.angle_alpha   90.00
_cell.angle_beta   90.00
_cell.angle_gamma   90.00
#
_symmetry.space_group_name_H-M   'P 1'
#
loop_
_entity.id
_entity.type
_entity.pdbx_description
1 polymer ?
#
loop_
_entity_poly.entity_id
_entity_poly.type
_entity_poly.pdbx_seq_one_letter_code
_entity_poly.pdbx_strand_id
1 'polypeptide(L)'
;MALSFKTVEQAYEIFGLIKKEFLPDLNIPSWPSDMGEWGTKRQTYPPVLEVLGWGKKQDDGWESICFFIQNPSKELIDGFEKLNTIKGNTHICKPYDLNDRLFCIGWF
;
A
#
# COMPACT_ATOMS: atom_id res chain seq x y z
N MET A 1 13.28 9.93 4.28
CA MET A 1 14.43 9.03 4.04
C MET A 1 13.85 7.98 3.12
N ALA A 2 14.22 7.96 1.83
CA ALA A 2 13.61 7.04 0.86
C ALA A 2 13.72 5.60 1.33
N LEU A 3 12.69 4.79 1.04
CA LEU A 3 12.82 3.34 1.20
C LEU A 3 13.99 2.90 0.33
N SER A 4 14.85 2.05 0.88
CA SER A 4 15.88 1.40 0.06
C SER A 4 15.19 0.61 -1.05
N PHE A 5 15.79 0.53 -2.24
CA PHE A 5 15.28 -0.26 -3.37
C PHE A 5 14.83 -1.67 -2.95
N LYS A 6 15.62 -2.31 -2.07
CA LYS A 6 15.33 -3.62 -1.48
C LYS A 6 14.02 -3.66 -0.68
N THR A 7 13.67 -2.57 0.00
CA THR A 7 12.42 -2.47 0.77
C THR A 7 11.22 -2.32 -0.16
N VAL A 8 11.37 -1.58 -1.26
CA VAL A 8 10.34 -1.49 -2.31
C VAL A 8 10.11 -2.87 -2.94
N GLU A 9 11.16 -3.58 -3.33
CA GLU A 9 11.04 -4.95 -3.86
C GLU A 9 10.31 -5.89 -2.89
N GLN A 10 10.64 -5.84 -1.59
CA GLN A 10 9.97 -6.64 -0.57
C GLN A 10 8.47 -6.31 -0.43
N ALA A 11 8.12 -5.04 -0.48
CA ALA A 11 6.72 -4.62 -0.42
C ALA A 11 5.95 -5.11 -1.66
N TYR A 12 6.56 -5.10 -2.84
CA TYR A 12 6.00 -5.68 -4.06
C TYR A 12 5.82 -7.20 -3.98
N GLU A 13 6.78 -7.94 -3.41
CA GLU A 13 6.63 -9.38 -3.18
C GLU A 13 5.42 -9.68 -2.30
N ILE A 14 5.24 -8.90 -1.23
CA ILE A 14 4.12 -9.05 -0.30
C ILE A 14 2.80 -8.71 -0.98
N PHE A 15 2.73 -7.61 -1.73
CA PHE A 15 1.53 -7.30 -2.52
C PHE A 15 1.22 -8.40 -3.54
N GLY A 16 2.24 -9.02 -4.15
CA GLY A 16 2.08 -10.17 -5.02
C GLY A 16 1.48 -11.40 -4.32
N LEU A 17 1.94 -11.70 -3.11
CA LEU A 17 1.38 -12.78 -2.28
C LEU A 17 -0.07 -12.49 -1.89
N ILE A 18 -0.36 -11.28 -1.41
CA ILE A 18 -1.73 -10.89 -1.07
C ILE A 18 -2.64 -10.92 -2.29
N LYS A 19 -2.17 -10.45 -3.43
CA LYS A 19 -2.94 -10.51 -4.67
C LYS A 19 -3.33 -11.95 -4.99
N LYS A 20 -2.40 -12.87 -4.82
CA LYS A 20 -2.62 -14.29 -5.11
C LYS A 20 -3.58 -14.95 -4.10
N GLU A 21 -3.48 -14.61 -2.82
CA GLU A 21 -4.19 -15.32 -1.75
C GLU A 21 -5.53 -14.68 -1.35
N PHE A 22 -5.63 -13.35 -1.40
CA PHE A 22 -6.76 -12.61 -0.82
C PHE A 22 -7.41 -11.60 -1.77
N LEU A 23 -6.64 -10.92 -2.63
CA LEU A 23 -7.12 -9.81 -3.47
C LEU A 23 -6.71 -10.00 -4.94
N PRO A 24 -7.32 -10.93 -5.69
CA PRO A 24 -6.96 -11.18 -7.08
C PRO A 24 -7.12 -9.94 -7.98
N ASP A 25 -8.04 -9.05 -7.63
CA ASP A 25 -8.32 -7.81 -8.33
C ASP A 25 -7.35 -6.66 -7.98
N LEU A 26 -6.37 -6.88 -7.10
CA LEU A 26 -5.37 -5.87 -6.74
C LEU A 26 -4.51 -5.51 -7.95
N ASN A 27 -4.55 -4.25 -8.36
CA ASN A 27 -3.68 -3.70 -9.38
C ASN A 27 -2.34 -3.29 -8.77
N ILE A 28 -1.25 -3.89 -9.27
CA ILE A 28 0.12 -3.63 -8.81
C ILE A 28 0.91 -3.12 -10.02
N PRO A 29 0.87 -1.81 -10.31
CA PRO A 29 1.67 -1.24 -11.38
C PRO A 29 3.16 -1.37 -11.09
N SER A 30 3.96 -1.57 -12.13
CA SER A 30 5.43 -1.52 -12.04
C SER A 30 5.94 -0.15 -11.57
N TRP A 31 5.18 0.92 -11.86
CA TRP A 31 5.44 2.26 -11.36
C TRP A 31 4.13 2.91 -10.85
N PRO A 32 3.90 2.93 -9.53
CA PRO A 32 2.70 3.49 -8.92
C PRO A 32 2.52 4.97 -9.23
N SER A 33 1.26 5.43 -9.22
CA SER A 33 0.96 6.85 -9.34
C SER A 33 1.37 7.60 -8.06
N ASP A 34 1.84 8.85 -8.23
CA ASP A 34 2.13 9.74 -7.11
C ASP A 34 0.84 10.34 -6.53
N MET A 35 0.45 9.92 -5.34
CA MET A 35 -0.67 10.56 -4.66
C MET A 35 -0.34 11.96 -4.13
N GLY A 36 0.93 12.27 -3.89
CA GLY A 36 1.37 13.58 -3.43
C GLY A 36 1.10 14.69 -4.45
N GLU A 37 1.06 14.35 -5.73
CA GLU A 37 0.73 15.28 -6.83
C GLU A 37 -0.79 15.44 -7.04
N TRP A 38 -1.62 14.65 -6.37
CA TRP A 38 -3.06 14.70 -6.55
C TRP A 38 -3.71 15.88 -5.80
N GLY A 39 -4.75 16.46 -6.41
CA GLY A 39 -5.59 17.42 -5.70
C GLY A 39 -6.36 16.79 -4.54
N THR A 40 -6.75 17.59 -3.55
CA THR A 40 -7.40 17.16 -2.30
C THR A 40 -8.56 16.20 -2.52
N LYS A 41 -9.43 16.46 -3.51
CA LYS A 41 -10.57 15.58 -3.82
C LYS A 41 -10.15 14.15 -4.15
N ARG A 42 -9.08 13.99 -4.93
CA ARG A 42 -8.60 12.66 -5.35
C ARG A 42 -7.78 11.99 -4.23
N GLN A 43 -7.13 12.78 -3.38
CA GLN A 43 -6.52 12.26 -2.16
C GLN A 43 -7.56 11.77 -1.15
N THR A 44 -8.71 12.43 -1.01
CA THR A 44 -9.80 11.96 -0.13
C THR A 44 -10.50 10.70 -0.66
N TYR A 45 -10.55 10.55 -1.99
CA TYR A 45 -11.19 9.40 -2.66
C TYR A 45 -10.20 8.74 -3.64
N PRO A 46 -9.14 8.10 -3.13
CA PRO A 46 -8.18 7.39 -3.97
C PRO A 46 -8.82 6.15 -4.60
N PRO A 47 -8.28 5.66 -5.71
CA PRO A 47 -8.69 4.38 -6.27
C PRO A 47 -8.43 3.25 -5.27
N VAL A 48 -9.41 2.36 -5.19
CA VAL A 48 -9.41 1.19 -4.30
C VAL A 48 -8.81 0.02 -5.06
N LEU A 49 -8.10 -0.88 -4.36
CA LEU A 49 -7.40 -2.04 -4.95
C LEU A 49 -6.35 -1.65 -5.99
N GLU A 50 -5.71 -0.51 -5.82
CA GLU A 50 -4.57 -0.08 -6.64
C GLU A 50 -3.41 0.32 -5.74
N VAL A 51 -2.22 -0.22 -6.03
CA VAL A 51 -0.99 0.19 -5.33
C VAL A 51 -0.57 1.56 -5.83
N LEU A 52 -0.40 2.47 -4.88
CA LEU A 52 -0.13 3.88 -5.06
C LEU A 52 1.11 4.26 -4.25
N GLY A 53 1.85 5.24 -4.77
CA GLY A 53 3.01 5.82 -4.12
C GLY A 53 2.62 7.03 -3.27
N TRP A 54 3.28 7.20 -2.12
CA TRP A 54 3.17 8.38 -1.27
C TRP A 54 4.56 8.83 -0.78
N GLY A 55 4.72 10.12 -0.47
CA GLY A 55 5.97 10.70 0.05
C GLY A 55 6.88 11.26 -1.04
N LYS A 56 8.17 11.52 -0.72
CA LYS A 56 9.13 11.97 -1.74
C LYS A 56 9.45 10.82 -2.69
N LYS A 57 8.98 10.95 -3.92
CA LYS A 57 9.51 10.25 -5.08
C LYS A 57 10.99 10.59 -5.24
N GLN A 58 11.86 9.59 -5.23
CA GLN A 58 13.28 9.73 -5.58
C GLN A 58 13.57 8.88 -6.82
N ASP A 59 14.73 9.09 -7.45
CA ASP A 59 15.11 8.43 -8.69
C ASP A 59 15.04 6.89 -8.60
N ASP A 60 15.24 6.33 -7.41
CA ASP A 60 15.28 4.89 -7.15
C ASP A 60 13.99 4.29 -6.54
N GLY A 61 12.93 5.09 -6.33
CA GLY A 61 11.65 4.57 -5.86
C GLY A 61 10.81 5.49 -4.97
N TRP A 62 9.94 4.86 -4.18
CA TRP A 62 8.94 5.52 -3.34
C TRP A 62 9.35 5.53 -1.86
N GLU A 63 9.06 6.62 -1.15
CA GLU A 63 9.16 6.67 0.32
C GLU A 63 8.10 5.81 1.01
N SER A 64 6.94 5.62 0.38
CA SER A 64 5.90 4.74 0.90
C SER A 64 5.07 4.21 -0.28
N ILE A 65 4.61 2.96 -0.20
CA ILE A 65 3.65 2.39 -1.14
C ILE A 65 2.50 1.73 -0.41
N CYS A 66 1.28 2.00 -0.84
CA CYS A 66 0.08 1.51 -0.19
C CYS A 66 -1.06 1.34 -1.19
N PHE A 67 -2.06 0.56 -0.83
CA PHE A 67 -3.33 0.51 -1.54
C PHE A 67 -4.48 0.72 -0.56
N PHE A 68 -5.62 1.13 -1.10
CA PHE A 68 -6.82 1.39 -0.32
C PHE A 68 -7.84 0.27 -0.51
N ILE A 69 -8.56 -0.07 0.56
CA ILE A 69 -9.66 -1.04 0.52
C ILE A 69 -10.82 -0.56 1.41
N GLN A 70 -12.05 -0.77 0.95
CA GLN A 70 -13.25 -0.59 1.77
C GLN A 70 -13.55 -1.90 2.47
N ASN A 71 -13.74 -1.88 3.79
CA ASN A 71 -14.07 -3.05 4.61
C ASN A 71 -13.13 -4.25 4.37
N PRO A 72 -11.83 -4.14 4.70
CA PRO A 72 -10.91 -5.27 4.59
C PRO A 72 -11.43 -6.49 5.37
N SER A 73 -11.33 -7.68 4.75
CA SER A 73 -11.67 -8.91 5.46
C SER A 73 -10.68 -9.16 6.59
N LYS A 74 -11.14 -9.81 7.67
CA LYS A 74 -10.25 -10.16 8.79
C LYS A 74 -9.10 -11.07 8.34
N GLU A 75 -9.36 -11.98 7.40
CA GLU A 75 -8.35 -12.87 6.84
C GLU A 75 -7.24 -12.12 6.11
N LEU A 76 -7.59 -11.05 5.38
CA LEU A 76 -6.62 -10.18 4.71
C LEU A 76 -5.73 -9.49 5.75
N ILE A 77 -6.32 -8.93 6.80
CA ILE A 77 -5.60 -8.24 7.88
C ILE A 77 -4.66 -9.21 8.59
N ASP A 78 -5.17 -10.36 9.03
CA ASP A 78 -4.41 -11.38 9.74
C ASP A 78 -3.29 -11.96 8.85
N GLY A 79 -3.54 -12.15 7.55
CA GLY A 79 -2.56 -12.60 6.57
C GLY A 79 -1.43 -11.58 6.39
N PHE A 80 -1.78 -10.31 6.28
CA PHE A 80 -0.81 -9.22 6.17
C PHE A 80 0.04 -9.07 7.45
N GLU A 81 -0.56 -9.12 8.64
CA GLU A 81 0.17 -9.04 9.92
C GLU A 81 1.17 -10.20 10.08
N LYS A 82 0.80 -11.41 9.64
CA LYS A 82 1.72 -12.56 9.62
C LYS A 82 2.91 -12.31 8.68
N LEU A 83 2.66 -11.79 7.49
CA LEU A 83 3.71 -11.46 6.51
C LEU A 83 4.63 -10.34 7.02
N ASN A 84 4.10 -9.38 7.79
CA ASN A 84 4.87 -8.33 8.48
C ASN A 84 5.93 -8.89 9.41
N THR A 85 5.50 -9.85 10.24
CA THR A 85 6.30 -10.40 11.32
C THR A 85 7.55 -11.08 10.77
N ILE A 86 7.48 -11.54 9.52
CA ILE A 86 8.56 -12.19 8.81
C ILE A 86 9.56 -11.17 8.22
N LYS A 87 9.12 -9.97 7.81
CA LYS A 87 9.95 -9.04 7.02
C LYS A 87 10.26 -7.68 7.65
N GLY A 88 9.62 -7.30 8.76
CA GLY A 88 9.94 -6.10 9.58
C GLY A 88 9.71 -4.74 8.88
N ASN A 89 9.36 -3.70 9.65
CA ASN A 89 9.06 -2.32 9.18
C ASN A 89 7.75 -2.12 8.40
N THR A 90 6.63 -2.71 8.83
CA THR A 90 5.35 -2.51 8.15
C THR A 90 4.27 -2.03 9.11
N HIS A 91 3.60 -0.93 8.77
CA HIS A 91 2.44 -0.38 9.48
C HIS A 91 1.18 -0.66 8.65
N ILE A 92 0.48 -1.73 8.95
CA ILE A 92 -0.17 -2.50 7.88
C ILE A 92 -1.63 -2.18 7.60
N CYS A 93 -2.36 -1.66 8.55
CA CYS A 93 -3.77 -1.43 8.32
C CYS A 93 -4.21 -0.37 9.30
N LYS A 94 -4.42 0.84 8.79
CA LYS A 94 -5.07 1.90 9.55
C LYS A 94 -6.24 2.47 8.76
N PRO A 95 -7.29 2.93 9.45
CA PRO A 95 -8.26 3.82 8.84
C PRO A 95 -7.51 4.96 8.14
N TYR A 96 -7.94 5.31 6.94
CA TYR A 96 -7.30 6.36 6.19
C TYR A 96 -7.68 7.72 6.78
N ASP A 97 -6.67 8.53 7.08
CA ASP A 97 -6.84 9.77 7.85
C ASP A 97 -7.78 10.79 7.16
N LEU A 98 -7.88 10.76 5.82
CA LEU A 98 -8.76 11.64 5.06
C LEU A 98 -10.15 11.05 4.80
N ASN A 99 -10.33 9.74 4.98
CA ASN A 99 -11.58 9.04 4.68
C ASN A 99 -11.69 7.77 5.53
N ASP A 100 -12.50 7.85 6.58
CA ASP A 100 -12.74 6.79 7.57
C ASP A 100 -13.37 5.52 6.97
N ARG A 101 -13.95 5.61 5.77
CA ARG A 101 -14.51 4.45 5.05
C ARG A 101 -13.44 3.62 4.35
N LEU A 102 -12.22 4.14 4.22
CA LEU A 102 -11.12 3.47 3.57
C LEU A 102 -10.11 3.01 4.61
N PHE A 103 -9.57 1.83 4.39
CA PHE A 103 -8.39 1.35 5.08
C PHE A 103 -7.21 1.49 4.14
N CYS A 104 -6.11 1.97 4.69
CA CYS A 104 -4.84 2.08 3.99
C CYS A 104 -3.96 0.90 4.41
N ILE A 105 -3.57 0.09 3.43
CA ILE A 105 -2.73 -1.08 3.63
C ILE A 105 -1.44 -0.87 2.84
N GLY A 106 -0.29 -0.89 3.52
CA GLY A 106 0.96 -0.62 2.84
C GLY A 106 2.20 -0.59 3.71
N TRP A 107 3.25 -0.11 3.07
CA TRP A 107 4.58 0.09 3.63
C TRP A 107 4.86 1.59 3.71
N PHE A 108 5.11 2.06 4.93
CA PHE A 108 5.30 3.48 5.26
C PHE A 108 6.66 3.71 5.89
#